data_AF-A0A0P9DX26-F1
#
_entry.id   AF-A0A0P9DX26-F1
#
_cell.length_a   1.000
_cell.length_b   1.000
_cell.length_c   1.000
_cell.angle_alpha   90.00
_cell.angle_beta   90.00
_cell.angle_gamma   90.00
#
_symmetry.space_group_name_H-M   'P 1'
#
loop_
_entity.id
_entity.type
_entity.pdbx_description
1 polymer ?
#
loop_
_entity_poly.entity_id
_entity_poly.type
_entity_poly.pdbx_seq_one_letter_code
_entity_poly.pdbx_strand_id
1 'polypeptide(L)'
;MAGTLALLLLGDERLSDYVSEISHGAAKAYTSAVNLAELYYKTVDKVGLQTAETWYFRVLNSNVIIAPADATLAREVSIYKSKYKRSLSLADCFAMALSIKEKATLLTRTATSRERER
;
A
#
# COMPACT_ATOMS: atom_id res chain seq x y z
N MET A 1 2.90 3.70 3.11
CA MET A 1 1.75 3.00 2.48
C MET A 1 0.77 2.38 3.48
N ALA A 2 1.20 1.74 4.58
CA ALA A 2 0.25 1.22 5.59
C ALA A 2 -0.70 2.29 6.14
N GLY A 3 -0.24 3.55 6.24
CA GLY A 3 -1.10 4.67 6.61
C GLY A 3 -2.24 4.91 5.62
N THR A 4 -1.98 4.87 4.31
CA THR A 4 -3.02 5.02 3.28
C THR A 4 -4.01 3.85 3.31
N LEU A 5 -3.50 2.62 3.50
CA LEU A 5 -4.34 1.44 3.59
C LEU A 5 -5.24 1.48 4.84
N ALA A 6 -4.73 1.99 5.96
CA ALA A 6 -5.53 2.24 7.15
C ALA A 6 -6.63 3.30 6.90
N LEU A 7 -6.30 4.41 6.20
CA LEU A 7 -7.30 5.42 5.83
C LEU A 7 -8.39 4.85 4.91
N LEU A 8 -8.02 3.99 3.96
CA LEU A 8 -8.96 3.28 3.11
C LEU A 8 -9.93 2.42 3.95
N LEU A 9 -9.40 1.67 4.92
CA LEU A 9 -10.16 0.80 5.81
C LEU A 9 -11.04 1.56 6.80
N LEU A 10 -10.65 2.80 7.13
CA LEU A 10 -11.43 3.72 7.96
C LEU A 10 -12.48 4.49 7.15
N GLY A 11 -12.51 4.35 5.82
CA GLY A 11 -13.45 5.06 4.95
C GLY A 11 -13.17 6.56 4.86
N ASP A 12 -11.90 6.98 4.88
CA ASP A 12 -11.53 8.39 4.76
C ASP A 12 -12.04 8.98 3.43
N GLU A 13 -12.84 10.06 3.52
CA GLU A 13 -13.52 10.68 2.37
C GLU A 13 -12.56 11.13 1.26
N ARG A 14 -11.30 11.44 1.60
CA ARG A 14 -10.28 11.83 0.60
C ARG A 14 -9.91 10.71 -0.35
N LEU A 15 -10.29 9.47 -0.03
CA LEU A 15 -10.08 8.29 -0.86
C LEU A 15 -11.37 7.80 -1.55
N SER A 16 -12.50 8.49 -1.36
CA SER A 16 -13.81 8.08 -1.86
C SER A 16 -13.85 7.88 -3.37
N ASP A 17 -13.25 8.78 -4.15
CA ASP A 17 -13.15 8.66 -5.61
C ASP A 17 -12.41 7.38 -6.01
N TYR A 18 -11.25 7.11 -5.42
CA TYR A 18 -10.48 5.88 -5.68
C TYR A 18 -11.27 4.64 -5.28
N VAL A 19 -11.91 4.64 -4.11
CA VAL A 19 -12.77 3.54 -3.64
C VAL A 19 -13.89 3.27 -4.65
N SER A 20 -14.53 4.33 -5.16
CA SER A 20 -15.59 4.23 -6.14
C SER A 20 -15.07 3.62 -7.45
N GLU A 21 -13.96 4.14 -8.00
CA GLU A 21 -13.35 3.61 -9.23
C GLU A 21 -12.96 2.13 -9.10
N ILE A 22 -12.38 1.74 -7.96
CA ILE A 22 -12.00 0.35 -7.68
C ILE A 22 -13.24 -0.55 -7.53
N SER A 23 -14.29 -0.07 -6.86
CA SER A 23 -15.51 -0.84 -6.61
C SER A 23 -16.32 -1.07 -7.89
N HIS A 24 -16.33 -0.10 -8.81
CA HIS A 24 -16.97 -0.22 -10.12
C HIS A 24 -16.10 -0.95 -11.15
N GLY A 25 -14.90 -1.40 -10.78
CA GLY A 25 -13.97 -2.08 -11.68
C GLY A 25 -13.31 -1.17 -12.72
N ALA A 26 -13.45 0.16 -12.58
CA ALA A 26 -12.82 1.14 -13.45
C ALA A 26 -11.31 1.28 -13.19
N ALA A 27 -10.85 0.91 -11.98
CA ALA A 27 -9.45 0.90 -11.59
C ALA A 27 -9.07 -0.39 -10.86
N LYS A 28 -7.79 -0.78 -10.97
CA LYS A 28 -7.21 -1.85 -10.17
C LYS A 28 -6.46 -1.27 -8.97
N ALA A 29 -6.65 -1.90 -7.80
CA ALA A 29 -5.90 -1.56 -6.60
C ALA A 29 -4.85 -2.63 -6.31
N TYR A 30 -3.67 -2.20 -5.86
CA TYR A 30 -2.56 -3.08 -5.55
C TYR A 30 -1.96 -2.75 -4.18
N THR A 31 -1.51 -3.79 -3.48
CA THR A 31 -0.68 -3.66 -2.28
C THR A 31 0.34 -4.80 -2.27
N SER A 32 1.49 -4.64 -1.60
CA SER A 32 2.42 -5.78 -1.42
C SER A 32 2.10 -6.55 -0.15
N ALA A 33 2.48 -7.83 -0.09
CA ALA A 33 2.45 -8.62 1.15
C ALA A 33 3.23 -7.95 2.30
N VAL A 34 4.30 -7.21 1.99
CA VAL A 34 5.08 -6.44 2.98
C VAL A 34 4.28 -5.25 3.51
N ASN A 35 3.52 -4.57 2.65
CA ASN A 35 2.63 -3.49 3.10
C ASN A 35 1.49 -4.03 3.98
N LEU A 36 0.96 -5.20 3.65
CA LEU A 36 -0.07 -5.85 4.46
C LEU A 36 0.48 -6.28 5.83
N ALA A 37 1.70 -6.83 5.88
CA ALA A 37 2.40 -7.11 7.13
C ALA A 37 2.64 -5.83 7.95
N GLU A 38 3.03 -4.72 7.28
CA GLU A 38 3.19 -3.42 7.93
C GLU A 38 1.89 -2.90 8.54
N LEU A 39 0.78 -3.00 7.81
CA LEU A 39 -0.54 -2.64 8.33
C LEU A 39 -0.89 -3.48 9.55
N TYR A 40 -0.73 -4.79 9.45
CA TYR A 40 -1.11 -5.74 10.50
C TYR A 40 -0.35 -5.44 11.80
N TYR A 41 0.99 -5.42 11.77
CA TYR A 41 1.77 -5.21 12.99
C TYR A 41 1.48 -3.84 13.61
N LYS A 42 1.34 -2.77 12.80
CA LYS A 42 1.05 -1.42 13.33
C LYS A 42 -0.34 -1.36 13.96
N THR A 43 -1.28 -2.13 13.44
CA THR A 43 -2.64 -2.18 14.00
C THR A 43 -2.66 -2.97 15.30
N VAL A 44 -1.94 -4.10 15.38
CA VAL A 44 -1.75 -4.83 16.64
C VAL A 44 -1.13 -3.94 17.71
N ASP A 45 -0.05 -3.24 17.36
CA ASP A 45 0.72 -2.37 18.27
C ASP A 45 -0.10 -1.17 18.80
N LYS A 46 -0.92 -0.55 17.93
CA LYS A 46 -1.59 0.72 18.26
C LYS A 46 -3.05 0.62 18.64
N VAL A 47 -3.73 -0.44 18.20
CA VAL A 47 -5.19 -0.56 18.31
C VAL A 47 -5.58 -1.87 18.97
N GLY A 48 -4.95 -2.97 18.55
CA GLY A 48 -5.17 -4.30 19.12
C GLY A 48 -5.38 -5.39 18.07
N LEU A 49 -5.20 -6.64 18.51
CA LEU A 49 -5.20 -7.82 17.64
C LEU A 49 -6.51 -8.02 16.88
N GLN A 50 -7.66 -7.86 17.55
CA GLN A 50 -8.97 -8.08 16.93
C GLN A 50 -9.22 -7.15 15.74
N THR A 51 -8.81 -5.88 15.87
CA THR A 51 -8.90 -4.90 14.78
C THR A 51 -7.95 -5.27 13.64
N ALA A 52 -6.73 -5.71 13.96
CA ALA A 52 -5.75 -6.13 12.96
C ALA A 52 -6.26 -7.31 12.12
N GLU A 53 -6.83 -8.33 12.76
CA GLU A 53 -7.48 -9.47 12.08
C GLU A 53 -8.63 -9.02 11.19
N THR A 54 -9.53 -8.19 11.74
CA THR A 54 -10.68 -7.67 10.98
C THR A 54 -10.23 -6.93 9.72
N TRP A 55 -9.21 -6.08 9.84
CA TRP A 55 -8.67 -5.31 8.72
C TRP A 55 -7.93 -6.17 7.71
N TYR A 56 -7.18 -7.16 8.18
CA TYR A 56 -6.51 -8.13 7.33
C TYR A 56 -7.52 -8.88 6.44
N PHE A 57 -8.56 -9.45 7.04
CA PHE A 57 -9.60 -10.14 6.28
C PHE A 57 -10.41 -9.21 5.37
N ARG A 58 -10.64 -7.94 5.77
CA ARG A 58 -11.26 -6.95 4.88
C ARG A 58 -10.42 -6.71 3.62
N VAL A 59 -9.10 -6.61 3.74
CA VAL A 59 -8.22 -6.45 2.57
C VAL A 59 -8.25 -7.70 1.70
N LEU A 60 -8.16 -8.90 2.30
CA LEU A 60 -8.22 -10.17 1.55
C LEU A 60 -9.53 -10.36 0.77
N ASN A 61 -10.65 -9.88 1.31
CA ASN A 61 -11.97 -10.00 0.69
C ASN A 61 -12.35 -8.77 -0.15
N SER A 62 -11.39 -7.90 -0.47
CA SER A 62 -11.60 -6.71 -1.31
C SER A 62 -11.08 -6.93 -2.74
N ASN A 63 -11.32 -5.95 -3.62
CA ASN A 63 -10.77 -5.93 -4.98
C ASN A 63 -9.27 -5.51 -5.02
N VAL A 64 -8.58 -5.47 -3.88
CA VAL A 64 -7.15 -5.16 -3.81
C VAL A 64 -6.32 -6.39 -4.13
N ILE A 65 -5.47 -6.29 -5.16
CA ILE A 65 -4.53 -7.33 -5.56
C ILE A 65 -3.32 -7.28 -4.63
N ILE A 66 -3.05 -8.39 -3.95
CA ILE A 66 -1.88 -8.52 -3.07
C ILE A 66 -0.72 -9.13 -3.84
N ALA A 67 0.29 -8.31 -4.14
CA ALA A 67 1.50 -8.76 -4.80
C ALA A 67 2.43 -9.50 -3.81
N PRO A 68 2.96 -10.68 -4.18
CA PRO A 68 3.93 -11.40 -3.36
C PRO A 68 5.26 -10.65 -3.29
N ALA A 69 6.01 -10.90 -2.22
CA ALA A 69 7.37 -10.37 -2.04
C ALA A 69 8.41 -11.45 -2.40
N ASP A 70 8.61 -11.66 -3.70
CA ASP A 70 9.59 -12.61 -4.19
C ASP A 70 11.03 -12.06 -4.17
N ALA A 71 12.02 -12.92 -4.42
CA ALA A 71 13.43 -12.56 -4.39
C ALA A 71 13.81 -11.51 -5.45
N THR A 72 13.15 -11.52 -6.60
CA THR A 72 13.40 -10.56 -7.69
C THR A 72 12.97 -9.16 -7.24
N LEU A 73 11.75 -9.03 -6.74
CA LEU A 73 11.22 -7.78 -6.23
C LEU A 73 12.01 -7.29 -5.00
N ALA A 74 12.42 -8.19 -4.11
CA ALA A 74 13.24 -7.84 -2.95
C ALA A 74 14.59 -7.21 -3.36
N ARG A 75 15.22 -7.75 -4.41
CA ARG A 75 16.46 -7.16 -4.97
C ARG A 75 16.20 -5.76 -5.53
N GLU A 76 15.16 -5.55 -6.30
CA GLU A 76 14.81 -4.22 -6.84
C GLU A 76 14.52 -3.20 -5.73
N VAL A 77 13.73 -3.61 -4.73
CA VAL A 77 13.43 -2.81 -3.54
C VAL A 77 14.69 -2.38 -2.81
N SER A 78 15.70 -3.24 -2.72
CA SER A 78 16.97 -2.91 -2.06
C SER A 78 17.69 -1.74 -2.74
N ILE A 79 17.57 -1.60 -4.06
CA ILE A 79 18.14 -0.48 -4.82
C ILE A 79 17.44 0.82 -4.41
N TYR A 80 16.10 0.85 -4.38
CA TYR A 80 15.35 2.02 -3.92
C TYR A 80 15.66 2.36 -2.46
N LYS A 81 15.69 1.36 -1.58
CA LYS A 81 16.03 1.57 -0.16
C LYS A 81 17.45 2.11 0.00
N SER A 82 18.40 1.68 -0.83
CA SER A 82 19.77 2.21 -0.82
C SER A 82 19.86 3.66 -1.28
N LYS A 83 18.95 4.11 -2.16
CA LYS A 83 18.88 5.49 -2.64
C LYS A 83 18.18 6.41 -1.64
N TYR A 84 17.10 5.94 -1.02
CA TYR A 84 16.24 6.73 -0.11
C TYR A 84 16.40 6.33 1.36
N LYS A 85 17.63 5.93 1.76
CA LYS A 85 17.98 5.23 3.02
C LYS A 85 17.20 5.66 4.26
N ARG A 86 17.11 6.97 4.50
CA ARG A 86 16.50 7.54 5.73
C ARG A 86 15.05 7.99 5.55
N SER A 87 14.58 8.10 4.31
CA SER A 87 13.30 8.75 4.00
C SER A 87 12.16 7.75 3.80
N LEU A 88 12.45 6.54 3.33
CA LEU A 88 11.45 5.52 3.04
C LEU A 88 11.67 4.28 3.89
N SER A 89 10.59 3.71 4.43
CA SER A 89 10.64 2.36 5.03
C SER A 89 10.83 1.30 3.93
N LEU A 90 11.16 0.06 4.30
CA LEU A 90 11.18 -1.04 3.34
C LEU A 90 9.80 -1.23 2.68
N ALA A 91 8.73 -1.14 3.47
CA ALA A 91 7.36 -1.25 2.96
C ALA A 91 7.02 -0.12 1.97
N ASP A 92 7.49 1.11 2.20
CA ASP A 92 7.31 2.21 1.24
C ASP A 92 8.11 1.96 -0.06
N CYS A 93 9.29 1.35 0.03
CA CYS A 93 10.04 0.95 -1.16
C CYS A 93 9.37 -0.19 -1.94
N PHE A 94 8.74 -1.16 -1.27
CA PHE A 94 7.93 -2.20 -1.92
C PHE A 94 6.75 -1.61 -2.68
N ALA A 95 6.07 -0.64 -2.07
CA ALA A 95 4.98 0.07 -2.70
C ALA A 95 5.41 0.84 -3.95
N MET A 96 6.54 1.54 -3.88
CA MET A 96 7.12 2.26 -5.01
C MET A 96 7.55 1.32 -6.14
N ALA A 97 8.20 0.20 -5.82
CA ALA A 97 8.57 -0.79 -6.82
C ALA A 97 7.32 -1.37 -7.51
N LEU A 98 6.27 -1.68 -6.75
CA LEU A 98 5.01 -2.18 -7.28
C LEU A 98 4.30 -1.15 -8.16
N SER A 99 4.28 0.13 -7.78
CA SER A 99 3.65 1.18 -8.60
C SER A 99 4.37 1.35 -9.94
N ILE A 100 5.70 1.26 -9.95
CA ILE A 100 6.48 1.31 -11.19
C ILE A 100 6.19 0.09 -12.07
N LYS A 101 6.21 -1.11 -11.49
CA LYS A 101 5.95 -2.37 -12.20
C LYS A 101 4.57 -2.39 -12.86
N GLU A 102 3.54 -1.97 -12.13
CA GLU A 102 2.15 -2.01 -12.59
C GLU A 102 1.73 -0.73 -13.32
N LYS A 103 2.63 0.25 -13.49
CA LYS A 103 2.33 1.60 -14.03
C LYS A 103 1.15 2.26 -13.31
N ALA A 104 1.07 2.04 -12.00
CA ALA A 104 -0.02 2.48 -11.15
C ALA A 104 0.33 3.78 -10.42
N THR A 105 -0.69 4.56 -10.06
CA THR A 105 -0.52 5.72 -9.19
C THR A 105 -0.22 5.26 -7.76
N LEU A 106 0.91 5.72 -7.21
CA LEU A 106 1.29 5.42 -5.83
C LEU A 106 0.53 6.30 -4.83
N LEU A 107 -0.25 5.70 -3.94
CA LEU A 107 -0.98 6.42 -2.90
C LEU A 107 -0.25 6.34 -1.54
N THR A 108 0.39 7.43 -1.10
CA THR A 108 1.03 7.51 0.23
C THR A 108 0.51 8.65 1.08
N ARG A 109 0.53 8.49 2.41
CA ARG A 109 0.12 9.51 3.40
C ARG A 109 0.87 10.86 3.26
N THR A 110 2.04 10.87 2.62
CA THR A 110 2.90 12.06 2.45
C THR A 110 2.98 12.56 1.02
N ALA A 111 2.38 11.87 0.06
CA ALA A 111 2.41 12.25 -1.34
C ALA A 111 1.04 11.97 -1.97
N THR A 112 0.09 12.86 -1.73
CA THR A 112 -0.80 13.30 -2.80
C THR A 112 0.00 14.24 -3.70
N SER A 113 1.04 13.75 -4.35
CA SER A 113 1.67 14.45 -5.46
C SER A 113 1.38 13.65 -6.71
N ARG A 114 0.50 14.22 -7.53
CA ARG A 114 0.50 14.01 -8.98
C ARG A 114 1.93 14.29 -9.48
N GLU A 115 2.81 13.30 -9.46
CA GLU A 115 4.02 13.34 -10.28
C GLU A 115 3.56 13.12 -11.72
N ARG A 116 3.09 14.20 -12.34
CA ARG A 116 3.09 14.33 -13.79
C ARG A 116 4.56 14.33 -14.18
N GLU A 117 4.96 13.28 -14.89
CA GLU A 117 6.19 13.26 -15.66
C GLU A 117 6.34 14.59 -16.42
N ARG A 118 7.46 15.27 -16.18
CA ARG A 118 8.07 16.23 -17.09
C ARG A 118 9.46 15.72 -17.38
#